data_AF-A0A2D4Q2M4-F1
#
_entry.id   AF-A0A2D4Q2M4-F1
#
_cell.length_a   1.000
_cell.length_b   1.000
_cell.length_c   1.000
_cell.angle_alpha   90.00
_cell.angle_beta   90.00
_cell.angle_gamma   90.00
#
_symmetry.space_group_name_H-M   'P 1'
#
loop_
_entity.id
_entity.type
_entity.pdbx_description
1 polymer ?
#
loop_
_entity_poly.entity_id
_entity_poly.type
_entity_poly.pdbx_seq_one_letter_code
_entity_poly.pdbx_strand_id
1 'polypeptide(L)'
;HYMCRNLQNSLIEYARSTKKMIRNMMDDHQSSLDYLSNQINELMSRVMQLNADMSRKPIDVFPHRAVQSHGLDCSDIKDTIGSVTKTPSGLYIIHPEGASYPFEVLCEMDFRGGGWTVIQKRTEGTVEFQRTWSEYLDGFGDLSGEFWLGLRKIFHIANQKATSFMLYIDLESEDDMYAYASYDSFWLEDEACSFKIHLGHYSGNAGDAFRGYRKEDNQDTLPFSTFDVDNDGCYPACSLQEPPIKSCSNFSENTGWWFNQCGLANLNGVHRFTRKMLISGIQWDTWKIDNQPVKIKSVSMKIRRTYFR
;
A
#
# COMPACT_ATOMS: atom_id res chain seq x y z
N HIS A 1 56.63 64.99 10.96
CA HIS A 1 56.99 64.29 9.70
C HIS A 1 57.17 62.79 9.84
N TYR A 2 57.87 62.27 10.86
CA TYR A 2 58.10 60.82 11.04
C TYR A 2 56.80 59.99 11.18
N MET A 3 55.85 60.46 12.00
CA MET A 3 54.56 59.77 12.20
C MET A 3 53.72 59.67 10.91
N CYS A 4 53.69 60.71 10.07
CA CYS A 4 52.97 60.66 8.79
C CYS A 4 53.56 59.62 7.82
N ARG A 5 54.90 59.47 7.79
CA ARG A 5 55.55 58.44 6.95
C ARG A 5 55.25 57.02 7.44
N ASN A 6 55.24 56.81 8.76
CA ASN A 6 54.89 55.49 9.31
C ASN A 6 53.42 55.15 9.05
N LEU A 7 52.51 56.12 9.16
CA LEU A 7 51.10 55.91 8.84
C LEU A 7 50.90 55.58 7.34
N GLN A 8 51.61 56.30 6.46
CA GLN A 8 51.58 56.07 5.02
C GLN A 8 52.13 54.69 4.64
N ASN A 9 53.22 54.24 5.27
CA ASN A 9 53.77 52.91 5.06
C ASN A 9 52.83 51.81 5.55
N SER A 10 52.21 52.00 6.73
CA SER A 10 51.22 51.07 7.28
C SER A 10 49.98 50.94 6.39
N LEU A 11 49.49 52.06 5.83
CA LEU A 11 48.39 52.06 4.85
C LEU A 11 48.74 51.31 3.56
N ILE A 12 49.98 51.45 3.07
CA ILE A 12 50.46 50.73 1.88
C ILE A 12 50.57 49.22 2.15
N GLU A 13 51.08 48.83 3.32
CA GLU A 13 51.14 47.42 3.71
C GLU A 13 49.74 46.81 3.88
N TYR A 14 48.83 47.53 4.54
CA TYR A 14 47.43 47.12 4.66
C TYR A 14 46.79 46.95 3.28
N ALA A 15 46.93 47.92 2.38
CA ALA A 15 46.38 47.83 1.03
C ALA A 15 46.96 46.65 0.23
N ARG A 16 48.26 46.34 0.37
CA ARG A 16 48.88 45.16 -0.24
C ARG A 16 48.36 43.86 0.34
N SER A 17 48.21 43.79 1.66
CA SER A 17 47.68 42.63 2.36
C SER A 17 46.23 42.34 1.94
N THR A 18 45.37 43.36 1.94
CA THR A 18 43.97 43.25 1.52
C THR A 18 43.86 42.85 0.05
N LYS A 19 44.69 43.39 -0.83
CA LYS A 19 44.73 43.00 -2.25
C LYS A 19 45.14 41.53 -2.43
N LYS A 20 46.10 41.04 -1.63
CA LYS A 20 46.51 39.63 -1.64
C LYS A 20 45.39 38.73 -1.12
N MET A 21 44.73 39.12 -0.04
CA MET A 21 43.60 38.38 0.52
C MET A 21 42.44 38.26 -0.47
N ILE A 22 42.05 39.36 -1.13
CA ILE A 22 40.99 39.35 -2.16
C ILE A 22 41.36 38.44 -3.33
N ARG A 23 42.61 38.48 -3.80
CA ARG A 23 43.07 37.59 -4.87
C ARG A 23 42.96 36.12 -4.47
N ASN A 24 43.46 35.76 -3.29
CA ASN A 24 43.36 34.40 -2.78
C ASN A 24 41.90 33.93 -2.67
N MET A 25 41.00 34.78 -2.16
CA MET A 25 39.56 34.44 -2.09
C MET A 25 38.95 34.26 -3.48
N MET A 26 39.34 35.08 -4.46
CA MET A 26 38.88 34.90 -5.85
C MET A 26 39.37 33.58 -6.44
N ASP A 27 40.63 33.20 -6.18
CA ASP A 27 41.20 31.94 -6.65
C ASP A 27 40.51 30.73 -6.01
N ASP A 28 40.21 30.79 -4.70
CA ASP A 28 39.45 29.75 -3.99
C ASP A 28 38.00 29.63 -4.49
N HIS A 29 37.35 30.76 -4.76
CA HIS A 29 36.01 30.76 -5.35
C HIS A 29 36.01 30.21 -6.78
N GLN A 30 37.02 30.53 -7.59
CA GLN A 30 37.15 29.99 -8.94
C GLN A 30 37.35 28.47 -8.91
N SER A 31 38.22 27.96 -8.03
CA SER A 31 38.43 26.53 -7.82
C SER A 31 37.13 25.81 -7.40
N SER A 32 36.36 26.43 -6.51
CA SER A 32 35.07 25.89 -6.07
C SER A 32 34.02 25.84 -7.19
N LEU A 33 33.98 26.88 -8.04
CA LEU A 33 33.10 26.91 -9.22
C LEU A 33 33.50 25.85 -10.25
N ASP A 34 34.79 25.67 -10.48
CA ASP A 34 35.30 24.64 -11.40
C ASP A 34 34.96 23.23 -10.89
N TYR A 35 35.07 22.98 -9.58
CA TYR A 35 34.65 21.73 -8.96
C TYR A 35 33.14 21.48 -9.14
N LEU A 36 32.30 22.47 -8.86
CA LEU A 36 30.84 22.37 -9.03
C LEU A 36 30.45 22.14 -10.49
N SER A 37 31.11 22.82 -11.43
CA SER A 37 30.91 22.63 -12.87
C SER A 37 31.22 21.19 -13.29
N ASN A 38 32.33 20.62 -12.78
CA ASN A 38 32.67 19.22 -13.02
C ASN A 38 31.63 18.24 -12.45
N GLN A 39 31.12 18.49 -11.24
CA GLN A 39 30.05 17.69 -10.63
C GLN A 39 28.76 17.75 -11.45
N ILE A 40 28.38 18.93 -11.95
CA ILE A 40 27.21 19.12 -12.81
C ILE A 40 27.36 18.36 -14.13
N ASN A 41 28.54 18.41 -14.75
CA ASN A 41 28.82 17.69 -15.99
C ASN A 41 28.79 16.16 -15.79
N GLU A 42 29.33 15.66 -14.67
CA GLU A 42 29.24 14.25 -14.30
C GLU A 42 27.79 13.83 -14.09
N LEU A 43 27.00 14.63 -13.37
CA LEU A 43 25.59 14.35 -13.13
C LEU A 43 24.78 14.35 -14.43
N MET A 44 25.01 15.32 -15.33
CA MET A 44 24.39 15.36 -16.65
C MET A 44 24.74 14.12 -17.47
N SER A 45 25.99 13.66 -17.41
CA SER A 45 26.42 12.41 -18.07
C SER A 45 25.67 11.19 -17.51
N ARG A 46 25.53 11.09 -16.18
CA ARG A 46 24.76 10.01 -15.54
C ARG A 46 23.28 10.07 -15.90
N VAL A 47 22.68 11.25 -15.95
CA VAL A 47 21.28 11.44 -16.39
C VAL A 47 21.12 11.04 -17.87
N MET A 48 22.06 11.41 -18.73
CA MET A 48 22.04 10.97 -20.13
C MET A 48 22.20 9.46 -20.26
N GLN A 49 23.04 8.82 -19.43
CA GLN A 49 23.17 7.36 -19.38
C GLN A 49 21.88 6.70 -18.90
N LEU A 50 21.26 7.20 -17.82
CA LEU A 50 19.98 6.68 -17.33
C LEU A 50 18.84 6.89 -18.34
N ASN A 51 18.79 8.03 -19.02
CA ASN A 51 17.83 8.26 -20.12
C ASN A 51 18.11 7.35 -21.31
N ALA A 52 19.38 7.10 -21.65
CA ALA A 52 19.75 6.16 -22.68
C ALA A 52 19.40 4.72 -22.28
N ASP A 53 19.56 4.32 -21.01
CA ASP A 53 19.17 3.00 -20.51
C ASP A 53 17.64 2.85 -20.44
N MET A 54 16.91 3.92 -20.12
CA MET A 54 15.45 3.97 -20.21
C MET A 54 14.97 3.89 -21.67
N SER A 55 15.71 4.47 -22.62
CA SER A 55 15.39 4.44 -24.05
C SER A 55 15.92 3.19 -24.77
N ARG A 56 16.93 2.51 -24.19
CA ARG A 56 17.56 1.26 -24.67
C ARG A 56 16.94 0.03 -24.07
N LYS A 57 16.17 0.14 -22.97
CA LYS A 57 15.12 -0.83 -22.70
C LYS A 57 14.26 -0.82 -23.95
N PRO A 58 14.30 -1.86 -24.78
CA PRO A 58 13.35 -1.94 -25.85
C PRO A 58 11.99 -1.87 -25.17
N ILE A 59 11.11 -0.98 -25.64
CA ILE A 59 9.73 -1.40 -25.77
C ILE A 59 9.83 -2.54 -26.78
N ASP A 60 10.18 -3.73 -26.27
CA ASP A 60 9.96 -4.94 -27.01
C ASP A 60 8.45 -4.93 -27.12
N VAL A 61 7.96 -4.50 -28.29
CA VAL A 61 6.67 -4.95 -28.79
C VAL A 61 6.87 -6.44 -28.90
N PHE A 62 6.75 -7.12 -27.76
CA PHE A 62 6.90 -8.55 -27.66
C PHE A 62 6.03 -9.10 -28.78
N PRO A 63 6.53 -10.03 -29.62
CA PRO A 63 5.59 -10.84 -30.38
C PRO A 63 4.60 -11.35 -29.34
N HIS A 64 3.29 -11.17 -29.55
CA HIS A 64 2.23 -11.63 -28.65
C HIS A 64 2.37 -13.14 -28.36
N ARG A 65 3.34 -13.52 -27.53
CA ARG A 65 3.30 -14.71 -26.72
C ARG A 65 2.33 -14.31 -25.63
N ALA A 66 1.15 -14.92 -25.68
CA ALA A 66 0.22 -14.86 -24.56
C ALA A 66 1.04 -15.09 -23.28
N VAL A 67 0.99 -14.14 -22.36
CA VAL A 67 1.60 -14.30 -21.04
C VAL A 67 1.00 -15.57 -20.46
N GLN A 68 1.80 -16.62 -20.37
CA GLN A 68 1.30 -17.92 -19.98
C GLN A 68 1.03 -17.84 -18.47
N SER A 69 -0.24 -17.92 -18.08
CA SER A 69 -0.62 -17.96 -16.67
C SER A 69 -0.02 -19.19 -16.01
N HIS A 70 0.42 -19.05 -14.77
CA HIS A 70 0.93 -20.15 -13.97
C HIS A 70 -0.19 -21.02 -13.41
N GLY A 71 -1.40 -20.48 -13.29
CA GLY A 71 -2.60 -21.18 -12.82
C GLY A 71 -3.78 -20.21 -12.70
N LEU A 72 -4.89 -20.70 -12.15
CA LEU A 72 -6.10 -19.92 -11.94
C LEU A 72 -6.00 -18.97 -10.74
N ASP A 73 -5.27 -19.38 -9.71
CA ASP A 73 -4.94 -18.62 -8.51
C ASP A 73 -3.77 -19.29 -7.77
N CYS A 74 -3.37 -18.75 -6.63
CA CYS A 74 -2.21 -19.27 -5.89
C CYS A 74 -2.46 -20.68 -5.32
N SER A 75 -3.71 -21.07 -5.04
CA SER A 75 -4.02 -22.43 -4.58
C SER A 75 -3.84 -23.44 -5.70
N ASP A 76 -4.35 -23.11 -6.90
CA ASP A 76 -4.19 -23.92 -8.11
C ASP A 76 -2.71 -24.06 -8.51
N ILE A 77 -1.94 -22.97 -8.48
CA ILE A 77 -0.48 -22.99 -8.72
C ILE A 77 0.21 -23.92 -7.72
N LYS A 78 -0.13 -23.80 -6.44
CA LYS A 78 0.45 -24.65 -5.40
C LYS A 78 0.12 -26.13 -5.65
N ASP A 79 -1.13 -26.45 -5.99
CA ASP A 79 -1.55 -27.85 -6.10
C ASP A 79 -1.03 -28.51 -7.40
N THR A 80 -0.88 -27.73 -8.47
CA THR A 80 -0.33 -28.20 -9.75
C THR A 80 1.21 -28.28 -9.75
N ILE A 81 1.90 -27.17 -9.41
CA ILE A 81 3.37 -27.09 -9.45
C ILE A 81 3.99 -27.74 -8.20
N GLY A 82 3.35 -27.56 -7.05
CA GLY A 82 3.81 -28.12 -5.76
C GLY A 82 3.81 -29.65 -5.72
N SER A 83 3.09 -30.30 -6.64
CA SER A 83 3.14 -31.75 -6.83
C SER A 83 4.50 -32.24 -7.37
N VAL A 84 5.27 -31.36 -8.01
CA VAL A 84 6.55 -31.68 -8.66
C VAL A 84 7.76 -31.12 -7.88
N THR A 85 7.66 -29.87 -7.41
CA THR A 85 8.75 -29.18 -6.69
C THR A 85 8.19 -28.18 -5.67
N LYS A 86 8.94 -27.85 -4.62
CA LYS A 86 8.53 -26.80 -3.67
C LYS A 86 8.33 -25.46 -4.41
N THR A 87 7.10 -24.96 -4.41
CA THR A 87 6.75 -23.66 -5.01
C THR A 87 7.10 -22.53 -4.03
N PRO A 88 8.00 -21.59 -4.38
CA PRO A 88 8.38 -20.51 -3.49
C PRO A 88 7.30 -19.41 -3.41
N SER A 89 7.25 -18.69 -2.29
CA SER A 89 6.45 -17.46 -2.21
C SER A 89 7.00 -16.40 -3.17
N GLY A 90 6.14 -15.59 -3.79
CA GLY A 90 6.56 -14.59 -4.77
C GLY A 90 5.44 -14.11 -5.68
N LEU A 91 5.81 -13.36 -6.71
CA LEU A 91 4.88 -12.87 -7.73
C LEU A 91 4.60 -13.96 -8.76
N TYR A 92 3.32 -14.14 -9.07
CA TYR A 92 2.85 -15.09 -10.08
C TYR A 92 1.80 -14.42 -10.94
N ILE A 93 1.72 -14.86 -12.19
CA ILE A 93 0.67 -14.44 -13.11
C ILE A 93 -0.42 -15.50 -13.10
N ILE A 94 -1.65 -15.10 -12.77
CA ILE A 94 -2.83 -15.96 -12.72
C ILE A 94 -3.84 -15.55 -13.78
N HIS A 95 -4.71 -16.48 -14.17
CA HIS A 95 -5.86 -16.20 -15.03
C HIS A 95 -7.13 -16.85 -14.46
N PRO A 96 -7.80 -16.19 -13.51
CA PRO A 96 -9.04 -16.72 -12.93
C PRO A 96 -10.15 -16.90 -13.97
N GLU A 97 -11.07 -17.83 -13.73
CA GLU A 97 -12.20 -18.06 -14.61
C GLU A 97 -13.05 -16.78 -14.79
N GLY A 98 -13.35 -16.42 -16.04
CA GLY A 98 -14.16 -15.25 -16.37
C GLY A 98 -13.41 -13.91 -16.37
N ALA A 99 -12.14 -13.88 -15.95
CA ALA A 99 -11.32 -12.67 -16.10
C ALA A 99 -10.93 -12.45 -17.58
N SER A 100 -11.03 -11.20 -18.03
CA SER A 100 -10.74 -10.83 -19.43
C SER A 100 -9.26 -10.98 -19.81
N TYR A 101 -8.34 -10.86 -18.86
CA TYR A 101 -6.90 -10.94 -19.07
C TYR A 101 -6.18 -11.53 -17.85
N PRO A 102 -5.03 -12.20 -18.03
CA PRO A 102 -4.18 -12.66 -16.93
C PRO A 102 -3.54 -11.46 -16.22
N PHE A 103 -3.32 -11.58 -14.91
CA PHE A 103 -2.72 -10.52 -14.10
C PHE A 103 -1.81 -11.07 -13.00
N GLU A 104 -0.91 -10.22 -12.52
CA GLU A 104 0.05 -10.56 -11.46
C GLU A 104 -0.59 -10.48 -10.07
N VAL A 105 -0.19 -11.41 -9.20
CA VAL A 105 -0.57 -11.48 -7.78
C VAL A 105 0.63 -11.89 -6.93
N LEU A 106 0.60 -11.52 -5.65
CA LEU A 106 1.52 -12.05 -4.66
C LEU A 106 0.95 -13.36 -4.09
N CYS A 107 1.70 -14.46 -4.26
CA CYS A 107 1.39 -15.74 -3.65
C CYS A 107 2.28 -16.02 -2.43
N GLU A 108 1.66 -16.33 -1.30
CA GLU A 108 2.37 -16.88 -0.14
C GLU A 108 2.22 -18.41 -0.13
N MET A 109 3.33 -19.09 -0.42
CA MET A 109 3.38 -20.55 -0.55
C MET A 109 3.93 -21.24 0.70
N ASP A 110 4.66 -20.52 1.55
CA ASP A 110 5.25 -21.07 2.78
C ASP A 110 4.36 -20.86 4.02
N PHE A 111 3.40 -19.92 3.96
CA PHE A 111 2.54 -19.55 5.08
C PHE A 111 1.35 -20.51 5.26
N ARG A 112 1.19 -21.10 6.46
CA ARG A 112 0.03 -21.94 6.87
C ARG A 112 -0.46 -22.94 5.81
N GLY A 113 0.46 -23.69 5.21
CA GLY A 113 0.16 -24.69 4.19
C GLY A 113 0.03 -24.13 2.77
N GLY A 114 0.39 -22.86 2.56
CA GLY A 114 0.55 -22.22 1.25
C GLY A 114 -0.73 -22.01 0.45
N GLY A 115 -0.55 -21.52 -0.77
CA GLY A 115 -1.62 -21.32 -1.75
C GLY A 115 -2.44 -20.05 -1.53
N TRP A 116 -1.92 -19.11 -0.74
CA TRP A 116 -2.61 -17.86 -0.43
C TRP A 116 -2.37 -16.82 -1.51
N THR A 117 -3.45 -16.23 -2.01
CA THR A 117 -3.40 -15.02 -2.84
C THR A 117 -3.59 -13.81 -1.94
N VAL A 118 -2.58 -12.95 -1.85
CA VAL A 118 -2.67 -11.72 -1.07
C VAL A 118 -3.44 -10.67 -1.88
N ILE A 119 -4.52 -10.13 -1.29
CA ILE A 119 -5.42 -9.18 -1.95
C ILE A 119 -5.26 -7.75 -1.44
N GLN A 120 -4.70 -7.58 -0.25
CA GLN A 120 -4.34 -6.29 0.33
C GLN A 120 -3.16 -6.49 1.28
N LYS A 121 -2.21 -5.54 1.27
CA LYS A 121 -1.11 -5.49 2.24
C LYS A 121 -0.81 -4.05 2.67
N ARG A 122 -0.74 -3.81 3.99
CA ARG A 122 -0.24 -2.58 4.65
C ARG A 122 0.93 -2.91 5.56
N THR A 123 1.94 -2.06 5.60
CA THR A 123 3.12 -2.21 6.44
C THR A 123 3.62 -0.86 6.97
N GLU A 124 4.11 0.02 6.09
CA GLU A 124 4.86 1.22 6.49
C GLU A 124 4.16 2.53 6.11
N GLY A 125 3.02 2.46 5.40
CA GLY A 125 2.28 3.64 4.94
C GLY A 125 2.96 4.40 3.79
N THR A 126 3.66 3.67 2.92
CA THR A 126 4.31 4.16 1.70
C THR A 126 3.32 4.40 0.55
N VAL A 127 2.17 3.73 0.56
CA VAL A 127 1.13 3.86 -0.47
C VAL A 127 -0.11 4.53 0.11
N GLU A 128 -0.63 5.52 -0.61
CA GLU A 128 -1.87 6.21 -0.27
C GLU A 128 -3.09 5.35 -0.64
N PHE A 129 -3.96 5.11 0.35
CA PHE A 129 -5.22 4.37 0.21
C PHE A 129 -6.43 5.31 0.08
N GLN A 130 -6.21 6.63 0.07
CA GLN A 130 -7.21 7.65 -0.25
C GLN A 130 -7.48 7.69 -1.75
N ARG A 131 -8.18 6.68 -2.27
CA ARG A 131 -8.32 6.39 -3.69
C ARG A 131 -9.78 6.43 -4.12
N THR A 132 -9.99 6.84 -5.37
CA THR A 132 -11.33 6.92 -5.98
C THR A 132 -11.93 5.54 -6.19
N TRP A 133 -13.24 5.48 -6.45
CA TRP A 133 -13.94 4.25 -6.83
C TRP A 133 -13.20 3.51 -7.95
N SER A 134 -12.89 4.23 -9.04
CA SER A 134 -12.20 3.65 -10.20
C SER A 134 -10.85 3.03 -9.85
N GLU A 135 -10.08 3.67 -8.97
CA GLU A 135 -8.78 3.12 -8.53
C GLU A 135 -8.96 1.88 -7.64
N TYR A 136 -9.99 1.83 -6.79
CA TYR A 136 -10.31 0.64 -6.01
C TYR A 136 -10.83 -0.53 -6.88
N LEU A 137 -11.47 -0.24 -8.01
CA LEU A 137 -11.88 -1.25 -8.99
C LEU A 137 -10.67 -1.94 -9.63
N ASP A 138 -9.71 -1.14 -10.10
CA ASP A 138 -8.57 -1.60 -10.90
C ASP A 138 -7.40 -2.10 -10.03
N GLY A 139 -7.24 -1.54 -8.83
CA GLY A 139 -6.14 -1.79 -7.91
C GLY A 139 -5.03 -0.75 -8.00
N PHE A 140 -4.22 -0.66 -6.93
CA PHE A 140 -3.13 0.31 -6.81
C PHE A 140 -2.04 -0.20 -5.86
N GLY A 141 -0.88 0.46 -5.89
CA GLY A 141 0.29 0.11 -5.08
C GLY A 141 1.26 -0.83 -5.80
N ASP A 142 2.14 -1.47 -5.02
CA ASP A 142 3.18 -2.39 -5.49
C ASP A 142 3.00 -3.75 -4.81
N LEU A 143 2.88 -4.83 -5.59
CA LEU A 143 2.73 -6.19 -5.08
C LEU A 143 3.94 -6.66 -4.24
N SER A 144 5.09 -6.03 -4.39
CA SER A 144 6.29 -6.25 -3.56
C SER A 144 6.25 -5.46 -2.23
N GLY A 145 5.38 -4.47 -2.12
CA GLY A 145 5.23 -3.57 -0.98
C GLY A 145 3.80 -3.54 -0.45
N GLU A 146 3.22 -2.34 -0.39
CA GLU A 146 1.81 -2.12 -0.02
C GLU A 146 0.94 -2.01 -1.26
N PHE A 147 -0.24 -2.63 -1.23
CA PHE A 147 -1.16 -2.60 -2.36
C PHE A 147 -2.59 -2.95 -1.99
N TRP A 148 -3.49 -2.60 -2.90
CA TRP A 148 -4.84 -3.13 -3.03
C TRP A 148 -4.96 -3.78 -4.40
N LEU A 149 -5.34 -5.06 -4.45
CA LEU A 149 -5.29 -5.82 -5.71
C LEU A 149 -6.28 -5.29 -6.77
N GLY A 150 -7.41 -4.75 -6.33
CA GLY A 150 -8.52 -4.28 -7.16
C GLY A 150 -9.76 -5.14 -7.02
N LEU A 151 -10.93 -4.52 -6.80
CA LEU A 151 -12.19 -5.22 -6.56
C LEU A 151 -12.58 -6.16 -7.70
N ARG A 152 -12.37 -5.76 -8.96
CA ARG A 152 -12.65 -6.60 -10.13
C ARG A 152 -11.79 -7.87 -10.14
N LYS A 153 -10.50 -7.75 -9.82
CA LYS A 153 -9.58 -8.89 -9.73
C LYS A 153 -9.95 -9.81 -8.57
N ILE A 154 -10.25 -9.24 -7.40
CA ILE A 154 -10.66 -10.00 -6.21
C ILE A 154 -11.96 -10.77 -6.49
N PHE A 155 -12.96 -10.13 -7.11
CA PHE A 155 -14.21 -10.76 -7.54
C PHE A 155 -13.96 -11.98 -8.43
N HIS A 156 -13.13 -11.83 -9.48
CA HIS A 156 -12.83 -12.94 -10.39
C HIS A 156 -12.08 -14.09 -9.72
N ILE A 157 -11.25 -13.83 -8.72
CA ILE A 157 -10.58 -14.88 -7.96
C ILE A 157 -11.59 -15.60 -7.04
N ALA A 158 -12.31 -14.85 -6.21
CA ALA A 158 -13.14 -15.40 -5.14
C ALA A 158 -14.42 -16.09 -5.63
N ASN A 159 -14.87 -15.79 -6.86
CA ASN A 159 -16.13 -16.28 -7.41
C ASN A 159 -15.98 -17.32 -8.53
N GLN A 160 -14.82 -17.99 -8.60
CA GLN A 160 -14.61 -19.07 -9.57
C GLN A 160 -15.59 -20.22 -9.33
N LYS A 161 -16.12 -20.80 -10.41
CA LYS A 161 -17.18 -21.82 -10.30
C LYS A 161 -16.65 -23.08 -9.62
N ALA A 162 -17.54 -23.76 -8.89
CA ALA A 162 -17.23 -25.01 -8.18
C ALA A 162 -16.07 -24.90 -7.17
N THR A 163 -15.72 -23.68 -6.76
CA THR A 163 -14.74 -23.41 -5.71
C THR A 163 -15.35 -22.52 -4.64
N SER A 164 -14.78 -22.56 -3.45
CA SER A 164 -15.07 -21.61 -2.39
C SER A 164 -13.75 -21.06 -1.88
N PHE A 165 -13.76 -19.84 -1.35
CA PHE A 165 -12.56 -19.21 -0.82
C PHE A 165 -12.77 -18.89 0.66
N MET A 166 -11.71 -19.05 1.44
CA MET A 166 -11.65 -18.48 2.78
C MET A 166 -10.89 -17.16 2.75
N LEU A 167 -11.23 -16.24 3.65
CA LEU A 167 -10.47 -15.03 3.92
C LEU A 167 -9.66 -15.21 5.19
N TYR A 168 -8.41 -14.78 5.15
CA TYR A 168 -7.53 -14.70 6.32
C TYR A 168 -6.94 -13.30 6.40
N ILE A 169 -6.97 -12.73 7.60
CA ILE A 169 -6.48 -11.41 7.93
C ILE A 169 -5.41 -11.59 9.00
N ASP A 170 -4.19 -11.20 8.67
CA ASP A 170 -3.03 -11.28 9.55
C ASP A 170 -2.73 -9.88 10.07
N LEU A 171 -2.67 -9.71 11.40
CA LEU A 171 -2.53 -8.42 12.09
C LEU A 171 -1.27 -8.45 12.96
N GLU A 172 -0.47 -7.39 12.87
CA GLU A 172 0.70 -7.17 13.72
C GLU A 172 0.57 -5.82 14.43
N SER A 173 0.84 -5.78 15.73
CA SER A 173 0.80 -4.55 16.52
C SER A 173 2.11 -3.78 16.48
N GLU A 174 2.11 -2.53 16.95
CA GLU A 174 3.33 -1.74 17.15
C GLU A 174 4.29 -2.37 18.19
N ASP A 175 3.76 -3.20 19.09
CA ASP A 175 4.51 -3.94 20.13
C ASP A 175 4.82 -5.39 19.70
N ASP A 176 4.83 -5.66 18.38
CA ASP A 176 5.14 -6.96 17.76
C ASP A 176 4.27 -8.13 18.28
N MET A 177 3.01 -7.84 18.65
CA MET A 177 2.01 -8.86 18.94
C MET A 177 1.23 -9.23 17.68
N TYR A 178 0.88 -10.50 17.56
CA TYR A 178 0.19 -11.03 16.38
C TYR A 178 -1.24 -11.47 16.72
N ALA A 179 -2.16 -11.14 15.84
CA ALA A 179 -3.53 -11.66 15.87
C ALA A 179 -4.02 -11.96 14.47
N TYR A 180 -5.11 -12.70 14.38
CA TYR A 180 -5.74 -13.00 13.11
C TYR A 180 -7.25 -13.06 13.22
N ALA A 181 -7.88 -12.82 12.08
CA ALA A 181 -9.28 -13.09 11.81
C ALA A 181 -9.36 -13.95 10.56
N SER A 182 -10.20 -14.99 10.58
CA SER A 182 -10.42 -15.86 9.44
C SER A 182 -11.90 -16.14 9.25
N TYR A 183 -12.33 -16.21 8.00
CA TYR A 183 -13.69 -16.51 7.60
C TYR A 183 -13.64 -17.69 6.62
N ASP A 184 -14.37 -18.76 6.92
CA ASP A 184 -14.34 -20.01 6.13
C ASP A 184 -14.96 -19.89 4.72
N SER A 185 -15.67 -18.80 4.47
CA SER A 185 -16.23 -18.40 3.18
C SER A 185 -15.97 -16.91 2.93
N PHE A 186 -15.66 -16.55 1.70
CA PHE A 186 -15.44 -15.19 1.22
C PHE A 186 -15.78 -15.13 -0.26
N TRP A 187 -16.71 -14.24 -0.62
CA TRP A 187 -17.06 -13.93 -1.99
C TRP A 187 -17.60 -12.50 -2.08
N LEU A 188 -17.63 -11.94 -3.28
CA LEU A 188 -18.13 -10.59 -3.54
C LEU A 188 -19.31 -10.63 -4.52
N GLU A 189 -20.32 -9.78 -4.37
CA GLU A 189 -21.25 -9.53 -5.47
C GLU A 189 -20.54 -8.78 -6.61
N ASP A 190 -21.20 -8.65 -7.76
CA ASP A 190 -20.65 -7.97 -8.93
C ASP A 190 -20.62 -6.42 -8.79
N GLU A 191 -20.10 -5.75 -9.82
CA GLU A 191 -20.01 -4.29 -9.87
C GLU A 191 -21.41 -3.61 -9.83
N ALA A 192 -22.44 -4.26 -10.38
CA ALA A 192 -23.81 -3.75 -10.34
C ALA A 192 -24.40 -3.74 -8.92
N CYS A 193 -23.90 -4.64 -8.07
CA CYS A 193 -24.21 -4.69 -6.65
C CYS A 193 -23.13 -4.01 -5.78
N SER A 194 -22.26 -3.19 -6.37
CA SER A 194 -21.20 -2.45 -5.68
C SER A 194 -20.27 -3.35 -4.85
N PHE A 195 -19.97 -4.56 -5.34
CA PHE A 195 -19.05 -5.50 -4.69
C PHE A 195 -19.37 -5.80 -3.22
N LYS A 196 -20.65 -6.05 -2.90
CA LYS A 196 -21.06 -6.46 -1.54
C LYS A 196 -20.23 -7.64 -1.06
N ILE A 197 -19.71 -7.54 0.16
CA ILE A 197 -18.90 -8.59 0.77
C ILE A 197 -19.77 -9.64 1.43
N HIS A 198 -19.39 -10.91 1.33
CA HIS A 198 -20.06 -11.99 2.04
C HIS A 198 -19.04 -12.86 2.78
N LEU A 199 -19.22 -12.99 4.08
CA LEU A 199 -18.30 -13.69 4.97
C LEU A 199 -18.94 -14.93 5.61
N GLY A 200 -18.15 -15.99 5.73
CA GLY A 200 -18.52 -17.23 6.42
C GLY A 200 -18.33 -17.17 7.93
N HIS A 201 -18.24 -18.34 8.57
CA HIS A 201 -18.02 -18.43 10.01
C HIS A 201 -16.66 -17.87 10.40
N TYR A 202 -16.68 -17.03 11.43
CA TYR A 202 -15.48 -16.42 11.99
C TYR A 202 -14.70 -17.43 12.85
N SER A 203 -13.37 -17.38 12.74
CA SER A 203 -12.42 -17.94 13.70
C SER A 203 -11.22 -17.02 13.81
N GLY A 204 -10.73 -16.78 15.02
CA GLY A 204 -9.58 -15.91 15.24
C GLY A 204 -9.44 -15.48 16.69
N ASN A 205 -8.34 -14.79 16.99
CA ASN A 205 -8.06 -14.18 18.29
C ASN A 205 -8.14 -12.65 18.26
N ALA A 206 -8.44 -12.04 17.11
CA ALA A 206 -8.61 -10.59 16.96
C ALA A 206 -10.05 -10.09 17.25
N GLY A 207 -11.00 -10.98 17.52
CA GLY A 207 -12.44 -10.70 17.47
C GLY A 207 -12.97 -10.44 16.04
N ASP A 208 -14.29 -10.52 15.87
CA ASP A 208 -14.97 -10.32 14.58
C ASP A 208 -15.35 -8.84 14.40
N ALA A 209 -14.42 -8.02 13.92
CA ALA A 209 -14.66 -6.60 13.70
C ALA A 209 -15.58 -6.31 12.50
N PHE A 210 -15.69 -7.22 11.52
CA PHE A 210 -16.65 -7.05 10.43
C PHE A 210 -18.08 -7.11 10.97
N ARG A 211 -18.39 -8.03 11.88
CA ARG A 211 -19.75 -8.13 12.45
C ARG A 211 -19.97 -7.24 13.66
N GLY A 212 -18.90 -6.89 14.36
CA GLY A 212 -18.92 -6.01 15.51
C GLY A 212 -19.76 -6.54 16.67
N TYR A 213 -20.22 -5.63 17.53
CA TYR A 213 -20.99 -5.98 18.74
C TYR A 213 -22.49 -5.71 18.59
N ARG A 214 -22.84 -4.77 17.72
CA ARG A 214 -24.21 -4.32 17.47
C ARG A 214 -24.58 -4.52 16.01
N LYS A 215 -25.88 -4.48 15.71
CA LYS A 215 -26.37 -4.71 14.35
C LYS A 215 -25.86 -3.65 13.36
N GLU A 216 -25.77 -2.40 13.81
CA GLU A 216 -25.26 -1.26 13.04
C GLU A 216 -23.75 -1.29 12.80
N ASP A 217 -23.01 -2.11 13.56
CA ASP A 217 -21.57 -2.30 13.35
C ASP A 217 -21.30 -3.29 12.22
N ASN A 218 -22.29 -4.12 11.85
CA ASN A 218 -22.11 -5.22 10.92
C ASN A 218 -21.87 -4.71 9.49
N GLN A 219 -20.72 -5.06 8.93
CA GLN A 219 -20.20 -4.74 7.61
C GLN A 219 -20.28 -5.93 6.64
N ASP A 220 -20.65 -7.13 7.11
CA ASP A 220 -20.98 -8.28 6.26
C ASP A 220 -22.26 -7.99 5.46
N THR A 221 -22.29 -8.35 4.18
CA THR A 221 -23.35 -8.06 3.19
C THR A 221 -23.49 -6.59 2.77
N LEU A 222 -22.59 -5.71 3.21
CA LEU A 222 -22.61 -4.31 2.85
C LEU A 222 -21.84 -4.06 1.55
N PRO A 223 -22.25 -3.09 0.71
CA PRO A 223 -21.54 -2.71 -0.49
C PRO A 223 -20.23 -1.98 -0.15
N PHE A 224 -19.31 -1.95 -1.11
CA PHE A 224 -18.10 -1.14 -1.00
C PHE A 224 -18.45 0.33 -1.25
N SER A 225 -17.77 1.24 -0.55
CA SER A 225 -17.91 2.68 -0.74
C SER A 225 -16.54 3.35 -0.78
N THR A 226 -16.45 4.44 -1.52
CA THR A 226 -15.30 5.37 -1.57
C THR A 226 -15.81 6.80 -1.39
N PHE A 227 -14.91 7.77 -1.30
CA PHE A 227 -15.28 9.16 -1.01
C PHE A 227 -16.04 9.84 -2.17
N ASP A 228 -15.93 9.28 -3.37
CA ASP A 228 -16.59 9.72 -4.60
C ASP A 228 -17.81 8.86 -4.97
N VAL A 229 -18.00 7.70 -4.33
CA VAL A 229 -19.16 6.81 -4.52
C VAL A 229 -19.63 6.29 -3.16
N ASP A 230 -20.69 6.92 -2.65
CA ASP A 230 -21.25 6.62 -1.34
C ASP A 230 -22.34 5.54 -1.40
N ASN A 231 -21.99 4.33 -0.98
CA ASN A 231 -22.93 3.22 -0.79
C ASN A 231 -23.07 2.83 0.69
N ASP A 232 -22.59 3.66 1.63
CA ASP A 232 -22.51 3.26 3.04
C ASP A 232 -23.86 3.25 3.76
N GLY A 233 -23.85 2.80 5.02
CA GLY A 233 -25.05 2.70 5.85
C GLY A 233 -25.50 4.01 6.49
N CYS A 234 -24.82 5.14 6.23
CA CYS A 234 -25.10 6.44 6.83
C CYS A 234 -25.99 7.34 5.96
N TYR A 235 -27.20 6.90 5.67
CA TYR A 235 -28.17 7.70 4.91
C TYR A 235 -29.34 8.23 5.78
N PRO A 236 -29.59 9.56 5.84
CA PRO A 236 -28.81 10.66 5.26
C PRO A 236 -27.60 11.08 6.10
N ALA A 237 -27.49 10.59 7.35
CA ALA A 237 -26.33 10.76 8.22
C ALA A 237 -26.40 9.81 9.43
N CYS A 238 -25.25 9.50 10.02
CA CYS A 238 -25.12 8.78 11.29
C CYS A 238 -24.78 9.74 12.46
N SER A 239 -25.49 9.60 13.57
CA SER A 239 -25.27 10.37 14.81
C SER A 239 -24.20 9.72 15.70
N LEU A 240 -23.05 9.39 15.13
CA LEU A 240 -21.90 8.81 15.86
C LEU A 240 -21.02 9.88 16.53
N GLN A 241 -21.05 11.11 16.01
CA GLN A 241 -20.35 12.28 16.55
C GLN A 241 -21.06 13.57 16.14
N GLU A 242 -20.61 14.72 16.67
CA GLU A 242 -21.08 16.04 16.27
C GLU A 242 -19.96 16.81 15.53
N PRO A 243 -20.17 17.26 14.27
CA PRO A 243 -21.39 17.13 13.48
C PRO A 243 -21.64 15.68 12.96
N PRO A 244 -22.89 15.31 12.64
CA PRO A 244 -23.24 13.98 12.13
C PRO A 244 -22.42 13.59 10.88
N ILE A 245 -22.09 12.31 10.79
CA ILE A 245 -21.32 11.75 9.67
C ILE A 245 -22.26 11.54 8.50
N LYS A 246 -21.97 12.17 7.36
CA LYS A 246 -22.74 12.01 6.11
C LYS A 246 -22.22 10.91 5.20
N SER A 247 -20.91 10.65 5.26
CA SER A 247 -20.26 9.54 4.57
C SER A 247 -19.09 9.06 5.41
N CYS A 248 -19.03 7.75 5.60
CA CYS A 248 -18.00 7.06 6.35
C CYS A 248 -16.66 7.04 5.62
N SER A 249 -16.66 7.04 4.29
CA SER A 249 -15.42 7.18 3.55
C SER A 249 -14.80 8.57 3.79
N ASN A 250 -15.59 9.64 3.66
CA ASN A 250 -15.11 10.99 3.96
C ASN A 250 -14.67 11.16 5.43
N PHE A 251 -15.40 10.55 6.37
CA PHE A 251 -15.01 10.52 7.78
C PHE A 251 -13.71 9.75 8.01
N SER A 252 -13.51 8.65 7.30
CA SER A 252 -12.33 7.79 7.36
C SER A 252 -11.23 8.26 6.41
N GLU A 253 -11.03 9.58 6.34
CA GLU A 253 -9.98 10.23 5.54
C GLU A 253 -9.98 9.82 4.06
N ASN A 254 -11.16 9.69 3.46
CA ASN A 254 -11.37 9.33 2.06
C ASN A 254 -10.87 7.93 1.66
N THR A 255 -10.82 6.99 2.60
CA THR A 255 -10.45 5.58 2.32
C THR A 255 -11.66 4.77 1.83
N GLY A 256 -11.41 3.74 1.03
CA GLY A 256 -12.45 2.85 0.52
C GLY A 256 -12.61 1.61 1.38
N TRP A 257 -13.85 1.22 1.70
CA TRP A 257 -14.14 0.02 2.50
C TRP A 257 -15.61 -0.41 2.39
N TRP A 258 -15.93 -1.59 2.93
CA TRP A 258 -17.32 -2.03 3.16
C TRP A 258 -17.87 -1.34 4.43
N PHE A 259 -18.26 -0.07 4.30
CA PHE A 259 -18.78 0.71 5.41
C PHE A 259 -20.26 0.44 5.66
N ASN A 260 -20.65 0.44 6.94
CA ASN A 260 -22.05 0.54 7.36
C ASN A 260 -22.29 1.91 8.01
N GLN A 261 -22.72 1.96 9.27
CA GLN A 261 -22.55 3.13 10.14
C GLN A 261 -21.08 3.25 10.55
N CYS A 262 -20.23 3.31 9.53
CA CYS A 262 -18.78 3.18 9.45
C CYS A 262 -18.29 1.78 9.85
N GLY A 263 -18.79 1.23 10.96
CA GLY A 263 -18.41 -0.09 11.45
C GLY A 263 -17.13 -0.07 12.27
N LEU A 264 -16.60 -1.25 12.56
CA LEU A 264 -15.48 -1.46 13.50
C LEU A 264 -14.21 -1.99 12.83
N ALA A 265 -14.26 -2.28 11.54
CA ALA A 265 -13.11 -2.61 10.71
C ALA A 265 -12.92 -1.56 9.61
N ASN A 266 -11.69 -1.10 9.43
CA ASN A 266 -11.24 -0.42 8.22
C ASN A 266 -9.72 -0.65 8.07
N LEU A 267 -9.36 -1.64 7.27
CA LEU A 267 -7.95 -2.00 7.06
C LEU A 267 -7.24 -1.08 6.05
N ASN A 268 -7.99 -0.24 5.35
CA ASN A 268 -7.49 0.72 4.37
C ASN A 268 -7.20 2.09 4.99
N GLY A 269 -7.35 2.24 6.31
CA GLY A 269 -7.10 3.48 7.03
C GLY A 269 -5.71 4.08 6.82
N VAL A 270 -5.62 5.41 6.99
CA VAL A 270 -4.43 6.19 6.65
C VAL A 270 -3.40 6.15 7.76
N HIS A 271 -2.13 5.86 7.45
CA HIS A 271 -1.05 6.07 8.40
C HIS A 271 -0.71 7.57 8.49
N ARG A 272 -0.69 8.14 9.70
CA ARG A 272 -0.33 9.54 9.96
C ARG A 272 1.07 9.63 10.54
N PHE A 273 1.92 10.48 9.96
CA PHE A 273 3.20 10.83 10.59
C PHE A 273 3.01 12.03 11.52
N THR A 274 3.31 11.86 12.81
CA THR A 274 3.32 12.96 13.79
C THR A 274 4.72 13.17 14.35
N ARG A 275 5.45 14.17 13.84
CA ARG A 275 6.82 14.64 14.21
C ARG A 275 7.94 13.56 14.29
N LYS A 276 7.74 12.44 15.00
CA LYS A 276 8.65 11.30 15.17
C LYS A 276 7.97 9.91 15.16
N MET A 277 6.63 9.81 15.13
CA MET A 277 5.92 8.53 15.24
C MET A 277 4.89 8.36 14.10
N LEU A 278 4.81 7.14 13.56
CA LEU A 278 3.72 6.69 12.71
C LEU A 278 2.52 6.37 13.62
N ILE A 279 1.35 6.91 13.31
CA ILE A 279 0.07 6.53 13.92
C ILE A 279 -0.70 5.82 12.84
N SER A 280 -0.89 4.51 13.00
CA SER A 280 -1.69 3.75 12.05
C SER A 280 -3.17 4.10 12.15
N GLY A 281 -3.79 4.39 11.02
CA GLY A 281 -5.24 4.49 10.88
C GLY A 281 -5.90 3.15 10.58
N ILE A 282 -5.14 2.05 10.49
CA ILE A 282 -5.68 0.70 10.32
C ILE A 282 -6.51 0.37 11.56
N GLN A 283 -7.77 0.02 11.34
CA GLN A 283 -8.77 -0.16 12.39
C GLN A 283 -9.27 -1.61 12.43
N TRP A 284 -9.23 -2.21 13.63
CA TRP A 284 -9.86 -3.49 13.96
C TRP A 284 -10.29 -3.47 15.44
N ASP A 285 -11.39 -2.81 15.75
CA ASP A 285 -11.71 -2.39 17.12
C ASP A 285 -12.05 -3.54 18.09
N THR A 286 -12.24 -4.75 17.57
CA THR A 286 -12.43 -5.94 18.41
C THR A 286 -11.12 -6.51 18.93
N TRP A 287 -9.97 -6.11 18.37
CA TRP A 287 -8.67 -6.54 18.87
C TRP A 287 -8.24 -5.62 20.00
N LYS A 288 -8.40 -6.11 21.24
CA LYS A 288 -8.14 -5.36 22.46
C LYS A 288 -7.24 -6.13 23.42
N ILE A 289 -6.40 -5.39 24.14
CA ILE A 289 -5.61 -5.88 25.28
C ILE A 289 -5.97 -5.00 26.47
N ASP A 290 -6.33 -5.61 27.60
CA ASP A 290 -6.80 -4.90 28.80
C ASP A 290 -7.91 -3.87 28.50
N ASN A 291 -8.82 -4.24 27.59
CA ASN A 291 -9.94 -3.42 27.10
C ASN A 291 -9.53 -2.14 26.31
N GLN A 292 -8.25 -2.01 25.94
CA GLN A 292 -7.76 -0.94 25.06
C GLN A 292 -7.58 -1.46 23.63
N PRO A 293 -7.99 -0.69 22.61
CA PRO A 293 -7.73 -1.04 21.21
C PRO A 293 -6.22 -1.19 20.93
N VAL A 294 -5.87 -2.25 20.21
CA VAL A 294 -4.48 -2.48 19.79
C VAL A 294 -4.16 -1.58 18.60
N LYS A 295 -2.98 -0.94 18.64
CA LYS A 295 -2.45 -0.18 17.50
C LYS A 295 -1.81 -1.13 16.50
N ILE A 296 -2.34 -1.14 15.28
CA ILE A 296 -1.95 -2.08 14.23
C ILE A 296 -0.81 -1.48 13.41
N LYS A 297 0.36 -2.11 13.43
CA LYS A 297 1.53 -1.74 12.63
C LYS A 297 1.40 -2.20 11.19
N SER A 298 1.04 -3.48 10.98
CA SER A 298 0.90 -4.07 9.65
C SER A 298 -0.34 -4.96 9.56
N VAL A 299 -0.91 -5.08 8.36
CA VAL A 299 -2.02 -5.99 8.08
C VAL A 299 -1.90 -6.58 6.69
N SER A 300 -2.32 -7.83 6.53
CA SER A 300 -2.52 -8.42 5.20
C SER A 300 -3.84 -9.16 5.12
N MET A 301 -4.56 -8.96 4.02
CA MET A 301 -5.74 -9.76 3.66
C MET A 301 -5.32 -10.74 2.58
N LYS A 302 -5.60 -12.02 2.78
CA LYS A 302 -5.24 -13.10 1.86
C LYS A 302 -6.38 -14.10 1.73
N ILE A 303 -6.61 -14.59 0.52
CA ILE A 303 -7.66 -15.57 0.22
C ILE A 303 -7.07 -16.86 -0.29
N ARG A 304 -7.74 -17.98 -0.03
CA ARG A 304 -7.30 -19.31 -0.46
C ARG A 304 -8.50 -20.19 -0.74
N ARG A 305 -8.40 -21.07 -1.74
CA ARG A 305 -9.45 -22.07 -2.01
C ARG A 305 -9.68 -22.94 -0.78
N THR A 306 -10.94 -23.23 -0.52
CA THR A 306 -11.39 -24.28 0.38
C THR A 306 -11.96 -25.42 -0.44
N TYR A 307 -11.57 -26.63 -0.08
CA TYR A 307 -12.12 -27.85 -0.66
C TYR A 307 -13.13 -28.41 0.33
N PHE A 308 -14.38 -28.57 -0.10
CA PHE A 308 -15.37 -29.28 0.70
C PHE A 308 -14.84 -30.69 1.00
N ARG A 309 -14.74 -31.02 2.29
CA ARG A 309 -14.49 -32.39 2.74
C ARG A 309 -15.79 -33.19 2.78
#